data_AF-A0A2S9FVC9-F1
#
_entry.id   AF-A0A2S9FVC9-F1
#
_cell.length_a   1.000
_cell.length_b   1.000
_cell.length_c   1.000
_cell.angle_alpha   90.00
_cell.angle_beta   90.00
_cell.angle_gamma   90.00
#
_symmetry.space_group_name_H-M   'P 1'
#
loop_
_entity.id
_entity.type
_entity.pdbx_description
1 polymer ?
#
loop_
_entity_poly.entity_id
_entity_poly.type
_entity_poly.pdbx_seq_one_letter_code
_entity_poly.pdbx_strand_id
1 'polypeptide(L)' 'MSARDGNTASEWVPTGSVTVRVPGKVNLYLDVGDRRDDGYHELTTVFHAVSLLDEVTVRTADVLSLAMSGEGADSLPTD' A
#
# COMPACT_ATOMS: atom_id res chain seq x y z
N MET A 1 13.70 -0.92 -27.35
CA MET A 1 12.64 -0.62 -26.36
C MET A 1 13.07 -1.23 -25.05
N SER A 2 13.67 -0.44 -24.17
CA SER A 2 14.04 -0.91 -22.82
C SER A 2 12.80 -0.79 -21.95
N ALA A 3 12.41 -1.89 -21.31
CA ALA A 3 11.43 -1.86 -20.24
C ALA A 3 11.93 -0.87 -19.17
N ARG A 4 11.04 -0.02 -18.68
CA ARG A 4 11.31 0.80 -17.51
C ARG A 4 11.17 -0.13 -16.32
N ASP A 5 12.29 -0.67 -15.88
CA ASP A 5 12.38 -1.39 -14.62
C ASP A 5 11.95 -0.39 -13.55
N GLY A 6 10.87 -0.69 -12.82
CA GLY A 6 10.12 0.23 -11.96
C GLY A 6 10.88 0.75 -10.72
N ASN A 7 12.20 0.83 -10.76
CA ASN A 7 13.04 1.34 -9.70
C ASN A 7 13.20 2.87 -9.85
N THR A 8 12.27 3.63 -9.27
CA THR A 8 12.34 5.11 -9.19
C THR A 8 13.25 5.62 -8.07
N ALA A 9 13.96 4.76 -7.35
CA ALA A 9 14.88 5.19 -6.31
C ALA A 9 16.22 5.64 -6.93
N SER A 10 16.30 6.92 -7.29
CA SER A 10 17.57 7.59 -7.60
C SER A 10 18.47 7.56 -6.36
N GLU A 11 19.59 6.84 -6.46
CA GLU A 11 20.71 6.78 -5.50
C GLU A 11 20.33 6.72 -4.00
N TRP A 12 20.27 5.49 -3.47
CA TRP A 12 20.14 5.27 -2.04
C TRP A 12 21.45 5.62 -1.32
N VAL A 13 21.46 6.73 -0.59
CA VAL A 13 22.45 7.01 0.46
C VAL A 13 21.91 6.41 1.77
N PRO A 14 22.65 5.57 2.51
CA PRO A 14 22.17 4.98 3.76
C PRO A 14 21.98 6.07 4.83
N THR A 15 20.78 6.62 4.95
CA THR A 15 20.40 7.58 6.01
C THR A 15 19.90 6.89 7.28
N GLY A 16 19.92 5.55 7.32
CA GLY A 16 19.39 4.74 8.42
C GLY A 16 17.87 4.51 8.36
N SER A 17 17.17 5.03 7.34
CA SER A 17 15.74 4.81 7.11
C SER A 17 15.36 4.92 5.63
N VAL A 18 14.21 4.37 5.26
CA VAL A 18 13.60 4.47 3.92
C VAL A 18 12.15 4.87 4.07
N THR A 19 11.72 5.88 3.31
CA THR A 19 10.31 6.30 3.25
C THR A 19 9.74 5.98 1.88
N VAL A 20 8.56 5.35 1.86
CA VAL A 20 7.79 5.02 0.65
C VAL A 20 6.43 5.71 0.72
N ARG A 21 5.99 6.29 -0.40
CA ARG A 21 4.65 6.88 -0.54
C ARG A 21 3.75 5.86 -1.24
N VAL A 22 2.59 5.56 -0.67
CA VAL A 22 1.64 4.59 -1.22
C VAL A 22 0.27 5.23 -1.43
N PRO A 23 -0.32 5.18 -2.65
CA PRO A 23 -1.61 5.77 -2.91
C PRO A 23 -2.77 4.91 -2.42
N GLY A 24 -3.78 5.57 -1.87
CA GLY A 24 -5.12 5.01 -1.73
C GLY A 24 -5.75 4.75 -3.10
N LYS A 25 -6.77 3.89 -3.12
CA LYS A 25 -7.51 3.54 -4.34
C LYS A 25 -9.00 3.78 -4.19
N VAL A 26 -9.65 4.02 -5.33
CA VAL A 26 -11.10 3.89 -5.49
C VAL A 26 -11.39 2.83 -6.55
N ASN A 27 -12.55 2.18 -6.45
CA ASN A 27 -13.05 1.30 -7.51
C ASN A 27 -13.99 2.13 -8.40
N LEU A 28 -13.57 2.47 -9.61
CA LEU A 28 -14.44 3.21 -10.56
C LEU A 28 -15.53 2.31 -11.14
N TYR A 29 -15.27 1.01 -11.15
CA TYR A 29 -16.21 -0.05 -11.49
C TYR A 29 -15.98 -1.20 -10.53
N LEU A 30 -17.05 -1.83 -10.08
CA LEU A 30 -17.01 -3.05 -9.30
C LEU A 30 -18.23 -3.89 -9.66
N ASP A 31 -17.97 -5.05 -10.25
CA ASP A 31 -18.95 -6.09 -10.47
C ASP A 31 -18.57 -7.33 -9.66
N VAL A 32 -19.57 -7.92 -9.03
CA VAL A 32 -19.42 -9.01 -8.07
C VAL A 32 -20.22 -10.19 -8.60
N GLY A 33 -19.51 -11.23 -9.05
CA GLY A 33 -20.12 -12.45 -9.52
C GLY A 33 -20.70 -13.31 -8.38
N ASP A 34 -21.21 -14.48 -8.75
CA ASP A 34 -21.73 -15.45 -7.78
C ASP A 34 -20.66 -15.90 -6.78
N ARG A 35 -21.12 -16.33 -5.60
CA ARG A 35 -20.24 -16.89 -4.58
C ARG A 35 -19.75 -18.26 -5.05
N ARG A 36 -18.43 -18.43 -5.08
CA ARG A 36 -17.73 -19.68 -5.37
C ARG A 36 -17.78 -20.62 -4.18
N ASP A 37 -17.44 -21.88 -4.42
CA ASP A 37 -17.41 -22.94 -3.39
C ASP A 37 -16.37 -22.69 -2.28
N ASP A 38 -15.31 -21.93 -2.58
CA ASP A 38 -14.29 -21.51 -1.61
C ASP A 38 -14.69 -20.30 -0.77
N GLY A 39 -15.91 -19.79 -0.97
CA GLY A 39 -16.46 -18.65 -0.23
C GLY A 39 -16.07 -17.28 -0.77
N TYR A 40 -15.29 -17.20 -1.86
CA TYR A 40 -14.95 -15.95 -2.52
C TYR A 40 -15.93 -15.62 -3.65
N HIS A 41 -15.89 -14.38 -4.13
CA HIS A 41 -16.61 -13.95 -5.34
C HIS A 41 -15.60 -13.65 -6.44
N GLU A 42 -15.96 -13.96 -7.68
CA GLU A 42 -15.23 -13.42 -8.82
C GLU A 42 -15.51 -11.92 -8.94
N LEU A 43 -14.46 -11.11 -9.07
CA LEU A 43 -14.57 -9.65 -9.12
C LEU A 43 -14.04 -9.14 -10.46
N THR A 44 -14.85 -8.33 -11.14
CA THR A 44 -14.38 -7.48 -12.24
C THR A 44 -14.36 -6.05 -11.74
N THR A 45 -13.19 -5.41 -11.73
CA THR A 45 -13.02 -4.09 -11.10
C THR A 45 -12.03 -3.23 -11.86
N VAL A 46 -12.29 -1.92 -11.87
CA VAL A 46 -11.35 -0.90 -12.34
C VAL A 46 -10.80 -0.18 -11.12
N PHE A 47 -9.57 -0.51 -10.74
CA PHE A 47 -8.85 0.19 -9.68
C PHE A 47 -8.25 1.49 -10.21
N HIS A 48 -8.45 2.58 -9.47
CA HIS A 48 -7.84 3.86 -9.76
C HIS A 48 -7.13 4.39 -8.51
N ALA A 49 -5.82 4.58 -8.62
CA ALA A 49 -5.02 5.21 -7.58
C ALA A 49 -5.31 6.72 -7.57
N VAL A 50 -5.49 7.29 -6.38
CA VAL A 50 -5.77 8.72 -6.18
C VAL A 50 -4.61 9.39 -5.43
N SER A 51 -4.60 10.72 -5.37
CA SER A 51 -3.55 11.49 -4.70
C SER A 51 -3.66 11.53 -3.17
N LEU A 52 -4.56 10.74 -2.57
CA LEU A 52 -4.57 10.50 -1.13
C LEU A 52 -3.53 9.40 -0.84
N LEU A 53 -2.55 9.69 0.01
CA LEU A 53 -1.38 8.85 0.21
C LEU A 53 -1.15 8.57 1.69
N ASP A 54 -0.60 7.40 1.96
CA ASP A 54 0.16 7.16 3.19
C ASP A 54 1.66 7.29 2.91
N GLU A 55 2.43 7.66 3.93
CA GLU A 55 3.90 7.63 3.91
C GLU A 55 4.40 6.63 4.96
N VAL A 56 5.05 5.57 4.48
CA VAL A 56 5.57 4.50 5.32
C VAL A 56 7.07 4.66 5.46
N THR A 57 7.54 4.95 6.67
CA THR A 57 8.97 5.05 7.00
C THR A 57 9.43 3.81 7.75
N VAL A 58 10.43 3.13 7.22
CA VAL A 58 11.07 1.96 7.84
C VAL A 58 12.50 2.29 8.23
N ARG A 59 12.92 1.84 9.41
CA ARG A 59 14.29 1.97 9.93
C ARG A 59 14.73 0.67 10.58
N THR A 60 16.04 0.45 10.70
CA THR A 60 16.58 -0.67 11.49
C THR A 60 16.14 -0.53 12.96
N ALA A 61 15.73 -1.64 13.55
CA ALA A 61 15.33 -1.75 14.95
C ALA A 61 15.63 -3.18 15.46
N ASP A 62 15.81 -3.31 16.77
CA ASP A 62 16.06 -4.61 17.41
C ASP A 62 14.84 -5.53 17.37
N VAL A 63 13.64 -4.96 17.29
CA VAL A 63 12.35 -5.67 17.25
C VAL A 63 11.41 -5.03 16.22
N LEU A 64 10.50 -5.84 15.68
CA LEU A 64 9.40 -5.34 14.84
C LEU A 64 8.47 -4.49 15.70
N SER A 65 8.15 -3.30 15.22
CA SER A 65 7.18 -2.40 15.83
C SER A 65 6.45 -1.62 14.73
N LEU A 66 5.21 -1.24 15.01
CA LEU A 66 4.41 -0.40 14.15
C LEU A 66 3.91 0.81 14.95
N ALA A 67 4.00 1.99 14.35
CA ALA A 67 3.38 3.19 14.87
C ALA A 67 2.71 3.91 13.71
N MET A 68 1.57 4.52 13.98
CA MET A 68 0.80 5.24 12.98
C MET A 68 0.29 6.56 13.56
N SER A 69 0.03 7.52 12.69
CA SER A 69 -0.47 8.85 13.04
C SER A 69 -1.34 9.36 11.91
N GLY A 70 -2.34 10.17 12.24
CA GLY A 70 -3.27 10.73 11.26
C GLY A 70 -4.61 10.00 11.27
N GLU A 71 -5.29 10.02 10.13
CA GLU A 71 -6.65 9.51 10.01
C GLU A 71 -6.73 8.01 10.32
N GLY A 72 -7.66 7.62 11.20
CA GLY A 72 -7.89 6.22 11.57
C GLY A 72 -6.86 5.61 12.55
N ALA A 73 -5.77 6.31 12.88
CA ALA A 73 -4.69 5.80 13.73
C ALA A 73 -5.17 5.26 15.09
N ASP A 74 -6.16 5.92 15.71
CA ASP A 74 -6.69 5.53 17.02
C ASP A 74 -7.55 4.24 16.98
N SER A 75 -7.87 3.74 15.79
CA SER A 75 -8.78 2.60 15.58
C SER A 75 -8.11 1.34 15.04
N LEU A 76 -6.85 1.46 14.60
CA LEU A 76 -6.13 0.38 13.93
C LEU A 76 -5.12 -0.27 14.90
N PRO A 77 -5.05 -1.60 14.95
CA PRO A 77 -4.10 -2.30 15.81
C PRO A 77 -2.66 -2.09 15.35
N THR A 78 -1.74 -2.06 16.32
CA THR A 78 -0.29 -1.98 16.08
C THR A 78 0.48 -3.22 16.57
N ASP A 79 -0.23 -4.23 17.05
CA ASP A 79 0.26 -5.44 17.70
C ASP A 79 -0.34 -6.73 17.11
#